data_AF-A0AAU8U8T0-F1
#
_entry.id   AF-A0AAU8U8T0-F1
#
_cell.length_a   1.000
_cell.length_b   1.000
_cell.length_c   1.000
_cell.angle_alpha   90.00
_cell.angle_beta   90.00
_cell.angle_gamma   90.00
#
_symmetry.space_group_name_H-M   'P 1'
#
loop_
_entity.id
_entity.type
_entity.pdbx_description
1 polymer ?
#
loop_
_entity_poly.entity_id
_entity_poly.type
_entity_poly.pdbx_seq_one_letter_code
_entity_poly.pdbx_strand_id
1 'polypeptide(L)'
;MLFTPSGGMPAAPGSAPSSDSRPLDAAQLDDAPAVRLLTDTLHAACAREASDIHVEPFETGWRIRLRIDGVLHEHARPPVHLRDAFVTRVKVLARMDIAERRIPQDGRLRVALADGRRGDYRVSSLPTLFGEKLVLRRLETLPPDLTLARLGFDALQARAMEAAIRAPHGLVLVTGPTGSGKTLSLYCALQMLDRDAHNVCTVEDPAEIQLDGINQVGVAEKAGLTFATALRALLRQDPDVIMVGEIRDAETADVAIKAAQTGHLVLSTLHTNDAPAAITRLLDIGVAPYNLAAALRLVTAQRLVRRLCAACRAPSDAPPRVLREAGCDPSALASGWRPFVARGCPACHGIGYRGRIGLHQTMPVSPGLAEHIVARASVGELARHAAGEGVRNLRDAALARVRDSTTSLAEALATTPDA
;
A
#
# COMPACT_ATOMS: atom_id res chain seq x y z
N MET A 1 -44.27 -29.30 -43.82
CA MET A 1 -45.20 -28.17 -43.96
C MET A 1 -44.37 -26.92 -44.13
N LEU A 2 -44.67 -26.19 -45.20
CA LEU A 2 -44.07 -24.92 -45.61
C LEU A 2 -44.27 -23.85 -44.53
N PHE A 3 -43.28 -22.97 -44.33
CA PHE A 3 -43.44 -21.50 -44.30
C PHE A 3 -42.07 -20.82 -44.12
N THR A 4 -41.71 -19.99 -45.09
CA THR A 4 -40.74 -18.90 -44.98
C THR A 4 -41.52 -17.56 -45.11
N PRO A 5 -40.90 -16.36 -45.04
CA PRO A 5 -40.90 -15.52 -43.83
C PRO A 5 -41.50 -14.11 -44.09
N SER A 6 -41.74 -13.32 -43.04
CA SER A 6 -41.94 -11.87 -43.21
C SER A 6 -41.65 -11.11 -41.92
N GLY A 7 -40.85 -10.05 -42.01
CA GLY A 7 -40.80 -8.99 -41.00
C GLY A 7 -39.39 -8.62 -40.56
N GLY A 8 -38.67 -7.88 -41.41
CA GLY A 8 -37.46 -7.17 -40.99
C GLY A 8 -37.82 -5.97 -40.11
N MET A 9 -37.14 -5.84 -38.97
CA MET A 9 -37.03 -4.59 -38.22
C MET A 9 -35.59 -4.08 -38.29
N PRO A 10 -35.35 -2.76 -38.39
CA PRO A 10 -34.01 -2.21 -38.49
C PRO A 10 -33.30 -2.29 -37.13
N ALA A 11 -32.07 -2.79 -37.14
CA ALA A 11 -31.19 -2.78 -35.98
C ALA A 11 -30.78 -1.33 -35.64
N ALA A 12 -31.04 -0.93 -34.39
CA ALA A 12 -30.46 0.28 -33.81
C ALA A 12 -28.97 0.04 -33.51
N PRO A 13 -28.04 0.95 -33.85
CA PRO A 13 -26.65 0.80 -33.47
C PRO A 13 -26.49 1.22 -32.00
N GLY A 14 -26.55 0.24 -31.11
CA GLY A 14 -26.05 0.39 -29.75
C GLY A 14 -24.52 0.32 -29.76
N SER A 15 -23.85 1.47 -29.76
CA SER A 15 -22.41 1.53 -29.54
C SER A 15 -22.11 1.27 -28.06
N ALA A 16 -21.69 0.05 -27.72
CA ALA A 16 -21.01 -0.22 -26.47
C ALA A 16 -19.73 0.64 -26.39
N PRO A 17 -19.37 1.22 -25.24
CA PRO A 17 -18.10 1.93 -25.10
C PRO A 17 -16.97 0.90 -25.12
N SER A 18 -16.25 0.84 -26.24
CA SER A 18 -15.01 0.07 -26.36
C SER A 18 -14.01 0.55 -25.30
N SER A 19 -13.57 -0.36 -24.43
CA SER A 19 -12.62 -0.14 -23.34
C SER A 19 -11.16 0.01 -23.80
N ASP A 20 -10.92 0.30 -25.07
CA ASP A 20 -9.58 0.31 -25.66
C ASP A 20 -8.97 1.73 -25.57
N SER A 21 -8.51 2.09 -24.37
CA SER A 21 -7.89 3.39 -24.13
C SER A 21 -6.46 3.43 -24.68
N ARG A 22 -6.27 3.98 -25.88
CA ARG A 22 -4.93 4.36 -26.32
C ARG A 22 -4.37 5.46 -25.40
N PRO A 23 -3.12 5.34 -24.93
CA PRO A 23 -2.46 6.41 -24.19
C PRO A 23 -2.36 7.65 -25.08
N LEU A 24 -2.64 8.83 -24.51
CA LEU A 24 -2.45 10.11 -25.20
C LEU A 24 -0.95 10.36 -25.32
N ASP A 25 -0.51 10.65 -26.54
CA ASP A 25 0.89 10.93 -26.85
C ASP A 25 1.25 12.32 -26.29
N ALA A 26 2.24 12.40 -25.41
CA ALA A 26 2.69 13.68 -24.85
C ALA A 26 3.28 14.63 -25.91
N ALA A 27 3.57 14.12 -27.11
CA ALA A 27 4.02 14.92 -28.24
C ALA A 27 2.88 15.60 -29.03
N GLN A 28 1.61 15.20 -28.86
CA GLN A 28 0.45 15.79 -29.57
C GLN A 28 -0.24 16.90 -28.76
N LEU A 29 0.56 17.68 -28.04
CA LEU A 29 0.12 18.71 -27.10
C LEU A 29 0.13 20.10 -27.76
N ASP A 30 -1.03 20.75 -27.79
CA ASP A 30 -1.18 22.17 -28.14
C ASP A 30 -0.11 23.06 -27.46
N ASP A 31 0.37 24.07 -28.18
CA ASP A 31 1.51 24.94 -27.84
C ASP A 31 1.22 25.95 -26.71
N ALA A 32 0.24 25.67 -25.86
CA ALA A 32 -0.19 26.53 -24.76
C ALA A 32 0.74 26.38 -23.53
N PRO A 33 1.16 27.49 -22.88
CA PRO A 33 2.10 27.45 -21.76
C PRO A 33 1.69 26.55 -20.58
N ALA A 34 0.39 26.43 -20.30
CA ALA A 34 -0.11 25.58 -19.22
C ALA A 34 0.05 24.07 -19.53
N VAL A 35 0.01 23.69 -20.81
CA VAL A 35 0.19 22.31 -21.24
C VAL A 35 1.65 21.90 -21.09
N ARG A 36 2.60 22.76 -21.51
CA ARG A 36 4.03 22.54 -21.27
C ARG A 36 4.36 22.41 -19.78
N LEU A 37 3.81 23.30 -18.95
CA LEU A 37 3.98 23.22 -17.49
C LEU A 37 3.50 21.88 -16.91
N LEU A 38 2.37 21.35 -17.39
CA LEU A 38 1.86 20.04 -16.97
C LEU A 38 2.81 18.91 -17.41
N THR A 39 3.26 18.93 -18.66
CA THR A 39 4.20 17.93 -19.18
C THR A 39 5.51 17.93 -18.40
N ASP A 40 6.10 19.10 -18.16
CA ASP A 40 7.32 19.24 -17.37
C ASP A 40 7.14 18.76 -15.93
N THR A 41 5.99 19.07 -15.33
CA THR A 41 5.64 18.60 -13.98
C THR A 41 5.56 17.07 -13.93
N LEU A 42 4.90 16.44 -14.91
CA LEU A 42 4.76 14.98 -14.99
C LEU A 42 6.12 14.30 -15.25
N HIS A 43 6.95 14.88 -16.11
CA HIS A 43 8.31 14.40 -16.34
C HIS A 43 9.18 14.51 -15.08
N ALA A 44 9.14 15.65 -14.38
CA ALA A 44 9.87 15.85 -13.14
C ALA A 44 9.41 14.90 -12.03
N ALA A 45 8.10 14.68 -11.91
CA ALA A 45 7.53 13.70 -10.98
C ALA A 45 8.01 12.27 -11.29
N CYS A 46 8.03 11.89 -12.57
CA CYS A 46 8.49 10.59 -13.01
C CYS A 46 9.99 10.37 -12.75
N ALA A 47 10.83 11.33 -13.16
CA ALA A 47 12.29 11.27 -13.02
C ALA A 47 12.74 11.25 -11.55
N ARG A 48 11.97 11.88 -10.66
CA ARG A 48 12.23 11.92 -9.21
C ARG A 48 11.46 10.85 -8.44
N GLU A 49 10.80 9.94 -9.15
CA GLU A 49 10.00 8.84 -8.59
C GLU A 49 8.97 9.30 -7.53
N ALA A 50 8.35 10.46 -7.75
CA ALA A 50 7.37 11.01 -6.84
C ALA A 50 6.09 10.15 -6.77
N SER A 51 5.55 9.95 -5.57
CA SER A 51 4.30 9.22 -5.33
C SER A 51 3.06 10.07 -5.60
N ASP A 52 3.13 11.37 -5.30
CA ASP A 52 2.02 12.30 -5.42
C ASP A 52 2.50 13.65 -5.96
N ILE A 53 1.69 14.28 -6.82
CA ILE A 53 1.84 15.66 -7.27
C ILE A 53 0.73 16.47 -6.60
N HIS A 54 1.11 17.52 -5.87
CA HIS A 54 0.19 18.42 -5.17
C HIS A 54 0.18 19.77 -5.87
N VAL A 55 -1.00 20.23 -6.29
CA VAL A 55 -1.23 21.55 -6.89
C VAL A 55 -2.08 22.35 -5.92
N GLU A 56 -1.51 23.42 -5.35
CA GLU A 56 -2.09 24.10 -4.20
C GLU A 56 -2.27 25.59 -4.49
N PRO A 57 -3.52 26.08 -4.62
CA PRO A 57 -3.80 27.50 -4.73
C PRO A 57 -3.81 28.20 -3.35
N PHE A 58 -3.38 29.45 -3.33
CA PHE A 58 -3.37 30.35 -2.18
C PHE A 58 -3.83 31.75 -2.59
N GLU A 59 -3.96 32.66 -1.63
CA GLU A 59 -4.40 34.04 -1.85
C GLU A 59 -3.54 34.79 -2.87
N THR A 60 -2.22 34.72 -2.74
CA THR A 60 -1.25 35.48 -3.55
C THR A 60 -0.50 34.64 -4.57
N GLY A 61 -1.00 33.44 -4.91
CA GLY A 61 -0.31 32.57 -5.85
C GLY A 61 -0.75 31.11 -5.79
N TRP A 62 0.08 30.25 -6.36
CA TRP A 62 -0.09 28.80 -6.27
C TRP A 62 1.27 28.12 -6.39
N ARG A 63 1.35 26.87 -5.92
CA ARG A 63 2.58 26.08 -6.02
C ARG A 63 2.29 24.64 -6.40
N ILE A 64 3.33 23.99 -6.90
CA ILE A 64 3.37 22.57 -7.18
C ILE A 64 4.39 21.92 -6.24
N ARG A 65 4.00 20.87 -5.53
CA ARG A 65 4.88 20.06 -4.67
C ARG A 65 4.87 18.60 -5.11
N LEU A 66 6.01 17.94 -5.00
CA LEU A 66 6.16 16.51 -5.27
C LEU A 66 6.38 15.77 -3.96
N ARG A 67 5.64 14.69 -3.72
CA ARG A 67 5.93 13.79 -2.60
C ARG A 67 6.96 12.75 -3.04
N ILE A 68 8.15 12.79 -2.44
CA ILE A 68 9.26 11.87 -2.74
C ILE A 68 9.65 11.20 -1.43
N ASP A 69 9.67 9.86 -1.40
CA ASP A 69 9.94 9.07 -0.20
C ASP A 69 9.12 9.52 1.04
N GLY A 70 7.87 9.92 0.82
CA GLY A 70 6.94 10.37 1.85
C GLY A 70 7.03 11.85 2.22
N VAL A 71 8.06 12.58 1.77
CA VAL A 71 8.30 13.99 2.09
C VAL A 71 7.87 14.91 0.95
N LEU A 72 7.24 16.05 1.27
CA LEU A 72 6.83 17.03 0.27
C LEU A 72 7.96 17.99 -0.05
N HIS A 73 8.34 18.04 -1.33
CA HIS A 73 9.33 18.97 -1.86
C HIS A 73 8.65 20.01 -2.74
N GLU A 74 8.92 21.29 -2.52
CA GLU A 74 8.47 22.33 -3.45
C GLU A 74 9.18 22.15 -4.80
N HIS A 75 8.39 22.13 -5.87
CA HIS A 75 8.88 21.94 -7.24
C HIS A 75 8.84 23.25 -8.02
N ALA A 76 7.73 23.97 -7.98
CA ALA A 76 7.55 25.21 -8.73
C ALA A 76 6.51 26.14 -8.09
N ARG A 77 6.65 27.44 -8.38
CA ARG A 77 5.65 28.50 -8.15
C ARG A 77 5.34 29.19 -9.47
N PRO A 78 4.41 28.65 -10.28
CA PRO A 78 4.15 29.19 -11.61
C PRO A 78 3.38 30.53 -11.52
N PRO A 79 3.40 31.35 -12.60
CA PRO A 79 2.57 32.54 -12.69
C PRO A 79 1.07 32.27 -12.48
N VAL A 80 0.36 33.20 -11.81
CA VAL A 80 -1.06 33.04 -11.44
C VAL A 80 -1.96 32.81 -12.65
N HIS A 81 -1.70 33.49 -13.77
CA HIS A 81 -2.51 33.38 -14.98
C HIS A 81 -2.54 31.96 -15.59
N LEU A 82 -1.59 31.09 -15.24
CA LEU A 82 -1.55 29.71 -15.72
C LEU A 82 -2.39 28.74 -14.88
N ARG A 83 -2.81 29.13 -13.68
CA ARG A 83 -3.45 28.23 -12.70
C ARG A 83 -4.70 27.55 -13.27
N ASP A 84 -5.65 28.35 -13.76
CA ASP A 84 -6.95 27.84 -14.20
C ASP A 84 -6.83 27.01 -15.48
N ALA A 85 -5.92 27.39 -16.38
CA ALA A 85 -5.62 26.61 -17.58
C ALA A 85 -4.96 25.26 -17.22
N PHE A 86 -4.06 25.23 -16.23
CA PHE A 86 -3.45 23.99 -15.74
C PHE A 86 -4.49 23.06 -15.13
N VAL A 87 -5.34 23.58 -14.23
CA VAL A 87 -6.42 22.80 -13.59
C VAL A 87 -7.37 22.23 -14.64
N THR A 88 -7.80 23.05 -15.59
CA THR A 88 -8.68 22.64 -16.70
C THR A 88 -8.03 21.53 -17.51
N ARG A 89 -6.74 21.67 -17.86
CA ARG A 89 -6.02 20.65 -18.63
C ARG A 89 -5.97 19.31 -17.89
N VAL A 90 -5.69 19.32 -16.59
CA VAL A 90 -5.70 18.09 -15.77
C VAL A 90 -7.09 17.47 -15.76
N LYS A 91 -8.15 18.26 -15.53
CA LYS A 91 -9.55 17.77 -15.50
C LYS A 91 -9.96 17.16 -16.84
N VAL A 92 -9.62 17.79 -17.96
CA VAL A 92 -9.88 17.23 -19.30
C VAL A 92 -9.19 15.86 -19.48
N LEU A 93 -7.90 15.78 -19.17
CA LEU A 93 -7.14 14.52 -19.29
C LEU A 93 -7.63 13.43 -18.34
N ALA A 94 -8.17 13.82 -17.18
CA ALA A 94 -8.74 12.93 -16.18
C ALA A 94 -10.23 12.62 -16.40
N ARG A 95 -10.85 13.14 -17.48
CA ARG A 95 -12.29 13.00 -17.81
C ARG A 95 -13.23 13.51 -16.71
N MET A 96 -12.87 14.62 -16.09
CA MET A 96 -13.63 15.29 -15.05
C MET A 96 -14.46 16.45 -15.65
N ASP A 97 -15.55 16.84 -15.00
CA ASP A 97 -16.38 17.97 -15.44
C ASP A 97 -15.65 19.29 -15.18
N ILE A 98 -15.25 19.97 -16.25
CA ILE A 98 -14.54 21.25 -16.20
C ILE A 98 -15.42 22.43 -15.76
N ALA A 99 -16.73 22.36 -15.99
CA ALA A 99 -17.66 23.42 -15.64
C ALA A 99 -17.97 23.41 -14.14
N GLU A 100 -18.01 22.22 -13.54
CA GLU A 100 -18.23 22.08 -12.11
C GLU A 100 -16.93 22.30 -11.31
N ARG A 101 -16.89 23.35 -10.48
CA ARG A 101 -15.72 23.72 -9.67
C ARG A 101 -16.05 23.85 -8.17
N ARG A 102 -17.27 23.51 -7.77
CA ARG A 102 -17.83 23.75 -6.43
C ARG A 102 -17.93 22.48 -5.57
N ILE A 103 -17.83 21.30 -6.19
CA ILE A 103 -17.82 20.01 -5.49
C ILE A 103 -16.53 19.24 -5.79
N PRO A 104 -16.09 18.36 -4.88
CA PRO A 104 -14.97 17.46 -5.15
C PRO A 104 -15.25 16.53 -6.32
N GLN A 105 -14.20 16.17 -7.05
CA GLN A 105 -14.29 15.25 -8.18
C GLN A 105 -13.06 14.34 -8.19
N ASP A 106 -13.24 13.11 -8.66
CA ASP A 106 -12.16 12.15 -8.87
C ASP A 106 -12.14 11.68 -10.32
N GLY A 107 -10.94 11.44 -10.86
CA GLY A 107 -10.72 11.02 -12.22
C GLY A 107 -9.46 10.17 -12.37
N ARG A 108 -9.21 9.69 -13.58
CA ARG A 108 -8.02 8.89 -13.90
C ARG A 108 -7.32 9.45 -15.13
N LEU A 109 -6.03 9.69 -15.00
CA LEU A 109 -5.19 10.30 -16.01
C LEU A 109 -4.13 9.29 -16.46
N ARG A 110 -4.17 8.90 -17.73
CA ARG A 110 -3.18 8.03 -18.38
C ARG A 110 -2.40 8.82 -19.41
N VAL A 111 -1.08 8.91 -19.23
CA VAL A 111 -0.19 9.68 -20.09
C VAL A 111 0.97 8.81 -20.57
N ALA A 112 1.29 8.87 -21.85
CA ALA A 112 2.58 8.39 -22.34
C ALA A 112 3.65 9.42 -21.96
N LEU A 113 4.75 8.98 -21.37
CA LEU A 113 5.89 9.82 -21.04
C LEU A 113 6.96 9.67 -22.14
N ALA A 114 7.80 10.68 -22.30
CA ALA A 114 8.78 10.76 -23.39
C ALA A 114 9.81 9.61 -23.43
N ASP A 115 10.02 8.91 -22.32
CA ASP A 115 10.91 7.74 -22.20
C ASP A 115 10.22 6.40 -22.52
N GLY A 116 9.00 6.44 -23.07
CA GLY A 116 8.19 5.26 -23.38
C GLY A 116 7.46 4.67 -22.17
N ARG A 117 7.68 5.20 -20.95
CA ARG A 117 6.91 4.79 -19.78
C ARG A 117 5.50 5.35 -19.85
N ARG A 118 4.57 4.65 -19.24
CA ARG A 118 3.19 5.12 -19.07
C ARG A 118 3.02 5.58 -17.63
N GLY A 119 2.51 6.81 -17.45
CA GLY A 119 2.05 7.30 -16.17
C GLY A 119 0.55 7.07 -16.05
N ASP A 120 0.13 6.32 -15.04
CA ASP A 120 -1.28 6.20 -14.66
C ASP A 120 -1.45 6.90 -13.31
N TYR A 121 -2.43 7.79 -13.21
CA TYR A 121 -2.65 8.61 -12.04
C TYR A 121 -4.12 8.60 -11.64
N ARG A 122 -4.39 8.44 -10.34
CA ARG A 122 -5.67 8.86 -9.76
C ARG A 122 -5.60 10.34 -9.46
N VAL A 123 -6.56 11.09 -9.97
CA VAL A 123 -6.64 12.55 -9.83
C VAL A 123 -7.80 12.89 -8.92
N SER A 124 -7.57 13.73 -7.92
CA SER A 124 -8.60 14.27 -7.05
C SER A 124 -8.59 15.80 -7.12
N SER A 125 -9.76 16.40 -7.36
CA SER A 125 -9.99 17.85 -7.30
C SER A 125 -10.81 18.19 -6.07
N LEU A 126 -10.35 19.18 -5.32
CA LEU A 126 -11.01 19.69 -4.13
C LEU A 126 -11.15 21.22 -4.23
N PRO A 127 -12.37 21.77 -4.28
CA PRO A 127 -12.59 23.20 -4.18
C PRO A 127 -12.03 23.76 -2.86
N THR A 128 -11.28 24.86 -2.92
CA THR A 128 -10.76 25.59 -1.76
C THR A 128 -11.08 27.08 -1.90
N LEU A 129 -10.79 27.87 -0.86
CA LEU A 129 -11.06 29.32 -0.85
C LEU A 129 -10.46 30.08 -2.04
N PHE A 130 -9.29 29.64 -2.53
CA PHE A 130 -8.53 30.37 -3.56
C PHE A 130 -8.46 29.63 -4.91
N GLY A 131 -9.31 28.61 -5.11
CA GLY A 131 -9.39 27.81 -6.33
C GLY A 131 -9.41 26.30 -6.05
N GLU A 132 -9.31 25.48 -7.08
CA GLU A 132 -9.27 24.02 -6.94
C GLU A 132 -7.86 23.53 -6.59
N LYS A 133 -7.74 22.79 -5.49
CA LYS A 133 -6.56 22.00 -5.15
C LYS A 133 -6.63 20.68 -5.91
N LEU A 134 -5.55 20.31 -6.59
CA LEU A 134 -5.44 19.01 -7.24
C LEU A 134 -4.41 18.13 -6.53
N VAL A 135 -4.70 16.84 -6.45
CA VAL A 135 -3.73 15.81 -6.07
C VAL A 135 -3.74 14.72 -7.15
N LEU A 136 -2.58 14.48 -7.78
CA LEU A 136 -2.40 13.37 -8.71
C LEU A 136 -1.53 12.34 -8.01
N ARG A 137 -2.13 11.20 -7.64
CA ARG A 137 -1.42 10.05 -7.09
C ARG A 137 -1.03 9.11 -8.21
N ARG A 138 0.26 8.83 -8.34
CA ARG A 138 0.74 7.84 -9.31
C ARG A 138 0.23 6.46 -8.89
N LEU A 139 -0.48 5.78 -9.79
CA LEU A 139 -0.83 4.38 -9.65
C LEU A 139 0.37 3.56 -10.08
N GLU A 140 0.87 2.72 -9.19
CA GLU A 140 2.02 1.86 -9.48
C GLU A 140 1.54 0.57 -10.13
N THR A 141 2.33 0.04 -11.06
CA THR A 141 2.23 -1.38 -11.42
C THR A 141 3.02 -2.19 -10.41
N LEU A 142 2.62 -3.42 -10.17
CA LEU A 142 3.43 -4.30 -9.34
C LEU A 142 4.83 -4.45 -9.96
N PRO A 143 5.92 -4.30 -9.18
CA PRO A 143 7.26 -4.56 -9.70
C PRO A 143 7.35 -6.02 -10.20
N PRO A 144 7.87 -6.28 -11.41
CA PRO A 144 7.96 -7.64 -11.95
C PRO A 144 8.88 -8.54 -11.12
N ASP A 145 9.83 -7.96 -10.40
CA ASP A 145 10.76 -8.64 -9.50
C ASP A 145 10.33 -8.53 -8.03
N LEU A 146 9.04 -8.30 -7.73
CA LEU A 146 8.54 -8.25 -6.36
C LEU A 146 8.69 -9.62 -5.69
N THR A 147 9.36 -9.63 -4.53
CA THR A 147 9.55 -10.82 -3.71
C THR A 147 9.50 -10.44 -2.23
N LEU A 148 9.27 -11.41 -1.34
CA LEU A 148 9.32 -11.22 0.11
C LEU A 148 10.68 -10.63 0.55
N ALA A 149 11.78 -11.08 -0.05
CA ALA A 149 13.11 -10.55 0.23
C ALA A 149 13.23 -9.06 -0.10
N ARG A 150 12.70 -8.61 -1.25
CA ARG A 150 12.70 -7.18 -1.62
C ARG A 150 11.77 -6.34 -0.76
N LEU A 151 10.70 -6.92 -0.24
CA LEU A 151 9.85 -6.30 0.79
C LEU A 151 10.54 -6.20 2.15
N GLY A 152 11.65 -6.89 2.34
CA GLY A 152 12.46 -6.83 3.56
C GLY A 152 12.17 -7.94 4.56
N PHE A 153 11.46 -9.00 4.17
CA PHE A 153 11.39 -10.22 4.98
C PHE A 153 12.76 -10.87 5.06
N ASP A 154 13.16 -11.30 6.25
CA ASP A 154 14.30 -12.20 6.39
C ASP A 154 13.92 -13.64 6.00
N ALA A 155 14.89 -14.55 5.97
CA ALA A 155 14.68 -15.93 5.53
C ALA A 155 13.69 -16.71 6.42
N LEU A 156 13.67 -16.46 7.73
CA LEU A 156 12.75 -17.14 8.66
C LEU A 156 11.33 -16.61 8.48
N GLN A 157 11.19 -15.28 8.38
CA GLN A 157 9.92 -14.61 8.15
C GLN A 157 9.33 -14.99 6.78
N ALA A 158 10.16 -15.06 5.74
CA ALA A 158 9.73 -15.47 4.40
C ALA A 158 9.20 -16.91 4.40
N ARG A 159 9.91 -17.84 5.06
CA ARG A 159 9.45 -19.23 5.21
C ARG A 159 8.12 -19.34 5.96
N ALA A 160 7.94 -18.55 7.02
CA ALA A 160 6.69 -18.52 7.76
C ALA A 160 5.52 -18.01 6.90
N MET A 161 5.74 -16.94 6.13
CA MET A 161 4.76 -16.40 5.19
C MET A 161 4.43 -17.40 4.07
N GLU A 162 5.45 -18.00 3.44
CA GLU A 162 5.30 -19.04 2.43
C GLU A 162 4.51 -20.25 2.94
N ALA A 163 4.81 -20.74 4.14
CA ALA A 163 4.08 -21.84 4.76
C ALA A 163 2.61 -21.48 5.02
N ALA A 164 2.33 -20.26 5.47
CA ALA A 164 0.97 -19.81 5.73
C ALA A 164 0.14 -19.67 4.44
N ILE A 165 0.74 -19.15 3.36
CA ILE A 165 0.10 -18.97 2.05
C ILE A 165 -0.15 -20.32 1.36
N ARG A 166 0.76 -21.28 1.47
CA ARG A 166 0.61 -22.59 0.80
C ARG A 166 -0.36 -23.54 1.49
N ALA A 167 -0.76 -23.23 2.71
CA ALA A 167 -1.59 -24.13 3.46
C ALA A 167 -3.06 -23.98 2.99
N PRO A 168 -3.88 -25.04 3.05
CA PRO A 168 -5.14 -25.11 2.28
C PRO A 168 -6.20 -24.07 2.66
N HIS A 169 -6.34 -23.73 3.95
CA HIS A 169 -7.37 -22.80 4.42
C HIS A 169 -7.01 -22.12 5.74
N GLY A 170 -7.35 -20.86 5.93
CA GLY A 170 -7.05 -20.17 7.18
C GLY A 170 -6.84 -18.68 6.97
N LEU A 171 -6.72 -17.96 8.07
CA LEU A 171 -6.61 -16.51 8.08
C LEU A 171 -5.15 -16.07 8.21
N VAL A 172 -4.68 -15.29 7.24
CA VAL A 172 -3.38 -14.62 7.23
C VAL A 172 -3.60 -13.12 7.30
N LEU A 173 -3.01 -12.47 8.31
CA LEU A 173 -3.19 -11.04 8.55
C LEU A 173 -1.88 -10.30 8.33
N VAL A 174 -1.96 -9.18 7.61
CA VAL A 174 -0.88 -8.18 7.55
C VAL A 174 -1.37 -6.90 8.19
N THR A 175 -0.71 -6.44 9.24
CA THR A 175 -1.15 -5.30 10.05
C THR A 175 -0.16 -4.14 10.05
N GLY A 176 -0.65 -2.97 10.41
CA GLY A 176 0.15 -1.75 10.48
C GLY A 176 -0.63 -0.49 10.07
N PRO A 177 -0.03 0.70 10.25
CA PRO A 177 -0.68 1.96 9.92
C PRO A 177 -0.87 2.14 8.41
N THR A 178 -1.55 3.21 8.03
CA THR A 178 -1.64 3.62 6.63
C THR A 178 -0.24 3.90 6.08
N GLY A 179 0.03 3.44 4.85
CA GLY A 179 1.32 3.63 4.20
C GLY A 179 2.45 2.73 4.70
N SER A 180 2.17 1.71 5.54
CA SER A 180 3.18 0.72 5.94
C SER A 180 3.48 -0.35 4.89
N GLY A 181 2.78 -0.35 3.75
CA GLY A 181 3.00 -1.31 2.66
C GLY A 181 2.22 -2.63 2.77
N LYS A 182 1.18 -2.71 3.61
CA LYS A 182 0.37 -3.94 3.81
C LYS A 182 -0.16 -4.53 2.51
N THR A 183 -0.80 -3.69 1.67
CA THR A 183 -1.37 -4.09 0.39
C THR A 183 -0.31 -4.66 -0.54
N LEU A 184 0.89 -4.09 -0.56
CA LEU A 184 1.99 -4.59 -1.39
C LEU A 184 2.48 -5.97 -0.91
N SER A 185 2.51 -6.20 0.40
CA SER A 185 2.82 -7.52 0.98
C SER A 185 1.73 -8.55 0.67
N LEU A 186 0.45 -8.16 0.72
CA LEU A 186 -0.65 -9.04 0.30
C LEU A 186 -0.58 -9.35 -1.19
N TYR A 187 -0.32 -8.37 -2.05
CA TYR A 187 -0.16 -8.62 -3.49
C TYR A 187 1.04 -9.51 -3.79
N CYS A 188 2.15 -9.36 -3.07
CA CYS A 188 3.28 -10.29 -3.15
C CYS A 188 2.86 -11.72 -2.78
N ALA A 189 2.06 -11.87 -1.72
CA ALA A 189 1.52 -13.17 -1.31
C ALA A 189 0.61 -13.78 -2.38
N LEU A 190 -0.26 -12.98 -3.00
CA LEU A 190 -1.15 -13.42 -4.08
C LEU A 190 -0.37 -13.86 -5.33
N GLN A 191 0.74 -13.20 -5.66
CA GLN A 191 1.59 -13.60 -6.79
C GLN A 191 2.32 -14.94 -6.58
N MET A 192 2.43 -15.40 -5.34
CA MET A 192 3.05 -16.69 -5.01
C MET A 192 2.10 -17.87 -5.21
N LEU A 193 0.80 -17.61 -5.40
CA LEU A 193 -0.22 -18.63 -5.62
C LEU A 193 -0.25 -19.05 -7.10
N ASP A 194 -0.57 -20.32 -7.32
CA ASP A 194 -0.88 -20.82 -8.66
C ASP A 194 -2.28 -20.36 -9.08
N ARG A 195 -2.35 -19.29 -9.85
CA ARG A 195 -3.61 -18.66 -10.30
C ARG A 195 -4.33 -19.45 -11.38
N ASP A 196 -3.65 -20.39 -12.04
CA ASP A 196 -4.29 -21.27 -13.02
C ASP A 196 -4.97 -22.45 -12.31
N ALA A 197 -4.45 -22.84 -11.14
CA ALA A 197 -5.01 -23.91 -10.31
C ALA A 197 -6.04 -23.41 -9.27
N HIS A 198 -6.03 -22.12 -8.92
CA HIS A 198 -6.85 -21.56 -7.84
C HIS A 198 -7.69 -20.36 -8.30
N ASN A 199 -8.97 -20.36 -7.94
CA ASN A 199 -9.83 -19.20 -8.08
C ASN A 199 -9.52 -18.17 -6.99
N VAL A 200 -8.78 -17.12 -7.36
CA VAL A 200 -8.37 -16.04 -6.46
C VAL A 200 -9.26 -14.82 -6.65
N CYS A 201 -9.94 -14.40 -5.57
CA CYS A 201 -10.83 -13.25 -5.56
C CYS A 201 -10.41 -12.21 -4.50
N THR A 202 -10.59 -10.92 -4.78
CA THR A 202 -10.33 -9.84 -3.80
C THR A 202 -11.52 -8.90 -3.65
N VAL A 203 -11.63 -8.28 -2.47
CA VAL A 203 -12.51 -7.14 -2.20
C VAL A 203 -11.68 -5.99 -1.64
N GLU A 204 -11.69 -4.83 -2.28
CA GLU A 204 -10.75 -3.73 -1.99
C GLU A 204 -11.43 -2.35 -2.07
N ASP A 205 -10.90 -1.36 -1.35
CA ASP A 205 -11.47 -0.01 -1.27
C ASP A 205 -10.40 1.09 -1.50
N PRO A 206 -10.13 1.48 -2.76
CA PRO A 206 -10.36 0.74 -4.01
C PRO A 206 -9.17 -0.17 -4.35
N ALA A 207 -9.32 -1.04 -5.36
CA ALA A 207 -8.19 -1.77 -5.93
C ALA A 207 -7.24 -0.79 -6.67
N GLU A 208 -6.03 -0.58 -6.14
CA GLU A 208 -5.05 0.39 -6.66
C GLU A 208 -4.21 -0.18 -7.81
N ILE A 209 -3.91 -1.50 -7.77
CA ILE A 209 -3.06 -2.18 -8.75
C ILE A 209 -3.86 -3.33 -9.36
N GLN A 210 -3.94 -3.34 -10.69
CA GLN A 210 -4.56 -4.45 -11.41
C GLN A 210 -3.62 -5.65 -11.41
N LEU A 211 -4.12 -6.76 -10.88
CA LEU A 211 -3.42 -8.04 -10.84
C LEU A 211 -3.98 -8.94 -11.93
N ASP A 212 -3.10 -9.40 -12.81
CA ASP A 212 -3.47 -10.35 -13.84
C ASP A 212 -3.87 -11.70 -13.23
N GLY A 213 -4.89 -12.34 -13.80
CA GLY A 213 -5.43 -13.62 -13.33
C GLY A 213 -6.13 -13.57 -11.96
N ILE A 214 -6.52 -12.40 -11.44
CA ILE A 214 -7.21 -12.26 -10.16
C ILE A 214 -8.50 -11.46 -10.32
N ASN A 215 -9.60 -11.98 -9.76
CA ASN A 215 -10.90 -11.31 -9.79
C ASN A 215 -10.98 -10.25 -8.68
N GLN A 216 -10.69 -8.99 -9.02
CA GLN A 216 -10.68 -7.89 -8.05
C GLN A 216 -12.01 -7.11 -8.03
N VAL A 217 -12.66 -7.08 -6.86
CA VAL A 217 -13.91 -6.34 -6.63
C VAL A 217 -13.61 -5.06 -5.86
N GLY A 218 -14.02 -3.92 -6.43
CA GLY A 218 -13.99 -2.64 -5.72
C GLY A 218 -15.24 -2.44 -4.86
N VAL A 219 -15.07 -1.97 -3.62
CA VAL A 219 -16.17 -1.52 -2.76
C VAL A 219 -16.88 -0.33 -3.41
N ALA A 220 -18.22 -0.38 -3.39
CA ALA A 220 -19.08 0.68 -3.89
C ALA A 220 -20.18 0.98 -2.86
N GLU A 221 -19.82 1.73 -1.81
CA GLU A 221 -20.72 2.03 -0.68
C GLU A 221 -22.05 2.64 -1.12
N LYS A 222 -22.03 3.59 -2.08
CA LYS A 222 -23.23 4.23 -2.63
C LYS A 222 -24.18 3.26 -3.34
N ALA A 223 -23.65 2.16 -3.86
CA ALA A 223 -24.43 1.10 -4.50
C ALA A 223 -24.78 -0.04 -3.53
N GLY A 224 -24.37 0.05 -2.26
CA GLY A 224 -24.57 -0.99 -1.24
C GLY A 224 -23.58 -2.15 -1.29
N LEU A 225 -22.54 -2.09 -2.14
CA LEU A 225 -21.51 -3.13 -2.23
C LEU A 225 -20.38 -2.85 -1.23
N THR A 226 -20.61 -3.21 0.03
CA THR A 226 -19.67 -3.14 1.16
C THR A 226 -18.70 -4.34 1.21
N PHE A 227 -17.68 -4.30 2.07
CA PHE A 227 -16.79 -5.45 2.30
C PHE A 227 -17.56 -6.73 2.67
N ALA A 228 -18.45 -6.66 3.66
CA ALA A 228 -19.21 -7.83 4.11
C ALA A 228 -20.14 -8.40 3.03
N THR A 229 -20.82 -7.53 2.26
CA THR A 229 -21.74 -7.98 1.20
C THR A 229 -20.98 -8.59 0.02
N ALA A 230 -19.89 -7.97 -0.42
CA ALA A 230 -19.01 -8.52 -1.45
C ALA A 230 -18.38 -9.84 -1.02
N LEU A 231 -17.86 -9.93 0.21
CA LEU A 231 -17.27 -11.15 0.76
C LEU A 231 -18.29 -12.31 0.82
N ARG A 232 -19.52 -12.06 1.26
CA ARG A 232 -20.59 -13.07 1.21
C ARG A 232 -20.94 -13.50 -0.21
N ALA A 233 -20.88 -12.59 -1.17
CA ALA A 233 -21.10 -12.92 -2.58
C ALA A 233 -19.98 -13.81 -3.11
N LEU A 234 -18.71 -13.50 -2.79
CA LEU A 234 -17.56 -14.29 -3.17
C LEU A 234 -17.64 -15.73 -2.67
N LEU A 235 -18.18 -15.99 -1.48
CA LEU A 235 -18.39 -17.37 -0.99
C LEU A 235 -19.35 -18.22 -1.85
N ARG A 236 -20.09 -17.60 -2.78
CA ARG A 236 -20.91 -18.30 -3.79
C ARG A 236 -20.28 -18.29 -5.18
N GLN A 237 -19.01 -17.92 -5.29
CA GLN A 237 -18.25 -17.88 -6.53
C GLN A 237 -17.18 -18.98 -6.60
N ASP A 238 -17.29 -20.00 -5.74
CA ASP A 238 -16.34 -21.11 -5.66
C ASP A 238 -14.86 -20.65 -5.53
N PRO A 239 -14.54 -19.74 -4.59
CA PRO A 239 -13.17 -19.24 -4.44
C PRO A 239 -12.31 -20.26 -3.68
N ASP A 240 -11.03 -20.36 -4.03
CA ASP A 240 -10.04 -21.04 -3.20
C ASP A 240 -9.37 -20.05 -2.23
N VAL A 241 -9.09 -18.85 -2.73
CA VAL A 241 -8.40 -17.80 -1.99
C VAL A 241 -9.16 -16.49 -2.07
N ILE A 242 -9.35 -15.87 -0.90
CA ILE A 242 -10.05 -14.60 -0.75
C ILE A 242 -9.13 -13.58 -0.10
N MET A 243 -8.93 -12.43 -0.75
CA MET A 243 -8.28 -11.28 -0.11
C MET A 243 -9.32 -10.21 0.25
N VAL A 244 -9.40 -9.86 1.52
CA VAL A 244 -10.24 -8.76 2.00
C VAL A 244 -9.31 -7.60 2.32
N GLY A 245 -9.46 -6.47 1.64
CA GLY A 245 -8.57 -5.31 1.77
C GLY A 245 -8.33 -4.91 3.22
N GLU A 246 -9.36 -4.94 4.05
CA GLU A 246 -9.25 -4.76 5.50
C GLU A 246 -10.47 -5.27 6.26
N ILE A 247 -10.26 -5.64 7.52
CA ILE A 247 -11.33 -5.95 8.48
C ILE A 247 -11.53 -4.74 9.39
N ARG A 248 -12.60 -3.96 9.14
CA ARG A 248 -12.95 -2.76 9.93
C ARG A 248 -13.98 -3.04 11.04
N ASP A 249 -14.90 -3.97 10.78
CA ASP A 249 -16.09 -4.20 11.58
C ASP A 249 -16.33 -5.69 11.90
N ALA A 250 -17.26 -5.94 12.82
CA ALA A 250 -17.61 -7.27 13.31
C ALA A 250 -18.21 -8.16 12.22
N GLU A 251 -18.97 -7.55 11.31
CA GLU A 251 -19.64 -8.27 10.24
C GLU A 251 -18.63 -8.86 9.25
N THR A 252 -17.68 -8.03 8.79
CA THR A 252 -16.60 -8.44 7.91
C THR A 252 -15.69 -9.46 8.59
N ALA A 253 -15.36 -9.24 9.87
CA ALA A 253 -14.55 -10.18 10.66
C ALA A 253 -15.20 -11.56 10.78
N ASP A 254 -16.50 -11.62 11.10
CA ASP A 254 -17.26 -12.86 11.24
C ASP A 254 -17.28 -13.67 9.94
N VAL A 255 -17.56 -13.02 8.81
CA VAL A 255 -17.59 -13.71 7.51
C VAL A 255 -16.19 -14.17 7.10
N ALA A 256 -15.15 -13.36 7.30
CA ALA A 256 -13.76 -13.72 6.96
C ALA A 256 -13.27 -14.93 7.77
N ILE A 257 -13.60 -15.00 9.06
CA ILE A 257 -13.21 -16.13 9.92
C ILE A 257 -13.98 -17.39 9.55
N LYS A 258 -15.29 -17.28 9.30
CA LYS A 258 -16.08 -18.43 8.81
C LYS A 258 -15.55 -18.96 7.49
N ALA A 259 -15.18 -18.07 6.56
CA ALA A 259 -14.54 -18.46 5.30
C ALA A 259 -13.24 -19.24 5.53
N ALA A 260 -12.37 -18.72 6.40
CA ALA A 260 -11.12 -19.36 6.78
C ALA A 260 -11.29 -20.75 7.44
N GLN A 261 -12.36 -20.93 8.21
CA GLN A 261 -12.71 -22.21 8.85
C GLN A 261 -13.37 -23.20 7.88
N THR A 262 -13.98 -22.71 6.81
CA THR A 262 -14.75 -23.52 5.84
C THR A 262 -13.96 -23.89 4.60
N GLY A 263 -12.62 -23.90 4.69
CA GLY A 263 -11.77 -24.41 3.62
C GLY A 263 -11.16 -23.35 2.69
N HIS A 264 -11.32 -22.05 2.98
CA HIS A 264 -10.75 -20.98 2.16
C HIS A 264 -9.46 -20.42 2.76
N LEU A 265 -8.48 -20.08 1.94
CA LEU A 265 -7.37 -19.24 2.39
C LEU A 265 -7.83 -17.77 2.36
N VAL A 266 -7.80 -17.10 3.50
CA VAL A 266 -8.23 -15.71 3.64
C VAL A 266 -7.05 -14.83 3.99
N LEU A 267 -6.78 -13.83 3.16
CA LEU A 267 -5.77 -12.81 3.41
C LEU A 267 -6.45 -11.49 3.76
N SER A 268 -6.01 -10.80 4.81
CA SER A 268 -6.56 -9.48 5.10
C SER A 268 -5.60 -8.55 5.83
N THR A 269 -6.04 -7.31 6.05
CA THR A 269 -5.31 -6.32 6.82
C THR A 269 -6.09 -5.79 8.02
N LEU A 270 -5.34 -5.36 9.03
CA LEU A 270 -5.85 -4.57 10.15
C LEU A 270 -4.92 -3.38 10.45
N HIS A 271 -5.46 -2.40 11.15
CA HIS A 271 -4.72 -1.26 11.66
C HIS A 271 -4.35 -1.48 13.14
N THR A 272 -3.30 -2.26 13.39
CA THR A 272 -2.72 -2.45 14.73
C THR A 272 -1.24 -2.11 14.78
N ASN A 273 -0.73 -1.84 15.98
CA ASN A 273 0.64 -1.39 16.16
C ASN A 273 1.66 -2.52 16.02
N ASP A 274 1.30 -3.72 16.45
CA ASP A 274 2.11 -4.93 16.45
C ASP A 274 1.23 -6.17 16.17
N ALA A 275 1.87 -7.34 16.07
CA ALA A 275 1.19 -8.58 15.72
C ALA A 275 0.30 -9.12 16.86
N PRO A 276 0.74 -9.17 18.14
CA PRO A 276 -0.12 -9.53 19.27
C PRO A 276 -1.39 -8.68 19.39
N ALA A 277 -1.30 -7.37 19.18
CA ALA A 277 -2.44 -6.46 19.25
C ALA A 277 -3.50 -6.75 18.17
N ALA A 278 -3.13 -7.38 17.05
CA ALA A 278 -4.10 -7.81 16.03
C ALA A 278 -5.09 -8.85 16.55
N ILE A 279 -4.61 -9.78 17.39
CA ILE A 279 -5.43 -10.79 18.04
C ILE A 279 -6.43 -10.10 18.96
N THR A 280 -5.96 -9.27 19.90
CA THR A 280 -6.83 -8.54 20.83
C THR A 280 -7.84 -7.68 20.08
N ARG A 281 -7.43 -7.00 18.99
CA ARG A 281 -8.34 -6.19 18.18
C ARG A 281 -9.50 -7.00 17.59
N LEU A 282 -9.25 -8.22 17.10
CA LEU A 282 -10.32 -9.08 16.59
C LEU A 282 -11.25 -9.54 17.71
N LEU A 283 -10.71 -9.88 18.88
CA LEU A 283 -11.52 -10.20 20.07
C LEU A 283 -12.41 -9.02 20.49
N ASP A 284 -11.87 -7.80 20.50
CA ASP A 284 -12.58 -6.57 20.86
C ASP A 284 -13.70 -6.21 19.86
N ILE A 285 -13.49 -6.51 18.58
CA ILE A 285 -14.51 -6.36 17.53
C ILE A 285 -15.66 -7.38 17.69
N GLY A 286 -15.48 -8.42 18.52
CA GLY A 286 -16.51 -9.40 18.86
C GLY A 286 -16.28 -10.79 18.28
N VAL A 287 -15.09 -11.08 17.75
CA VAL A 287 -14.73 -12.42 17.31
C VAL A 287 -14.60 -13.36 18.52
N ALA A 288 -15.26 -14.51 18.45
CA ALA A 288 -15.14 -15.53 19.49
C ALA A 288 -13.70 -16.10 19.52
N PRO A 289 -13.05 -16.19 20.71
CA PRO A 289 -11.66 -16.64 20.83
C PRO A 289 -11.37 -18.00 20.19
N TYR A 290 -12.26 -18.97 20.39
CA TYR A 290 -12.13 -20.30 19.80
C TYR A 290 -12.12 -20.27 18.27
N ASN A 291 -12.97 -19.43 17.67
CA ASN A 291 -13.02 -19.30 16.21
C ASN A 291 -11.74 -18.66 15.68
N LEU A 292 -11.23 -17.63 16.37
CA LEU A 292 -9.98 -16.99 16.00
C LEU A 292 -8.79 -17.97 16.10
N ALA A 293 -8.68 -18.69 17.22
CA ALA A 293 -7.61 -19.66 17.45
C ALA A 293 -7.62 -20.79 16.40
N ALA A 294 -8.80 -21.24 15.96
CA ALA A 294 -8.93 -22.28 14.95
C ALA A 294 -8.66 -21.78 13.51
N ALA A 295 -8.89 -20.49 13.22
CA ALA A 295 -8.78 -19.93 11.88
C ALA A 295 -7.42 -19.28 11.60
N LEU A 296 -6.84 -18.60 12.59
CA LEU A 296 -5.67 -17.73 12.40
C LEU A 296 -4.39 -18.55 12.26
N ARG A 297 -3.65 -18.31 11.18
CA ARG A 297 -2.38 -19.00 10.89
C ARG A 297 -1.16 -18.12 11.11
N LEU A 298 -1.26 -16.87 10.70
CA LEU A 298 -0.13 -15.95 10.70
C LEU A 298 -0.61 -14.51 10.87
N VAL A 299 0.08 -13.76 11.72
CA VAL A 299 -0.02 -12.30 11.78
C VAL A 299 1.34 -11.70 11.50
N THR A 300 1.40 -10.80 10.51
CA THR A 300 2.60 -10.00 10.24
C THR A 300 2.31 -8.54 10.52
N ALA A 301 2.94 -7.95 11.53
CA ALA A 301 2.92 -6.50 11.69
C ALA A 301 4.04 -5.85 10.89
N GLN A 302 3.73 -4.74 10.24
CA GLN A 302 4.62 -4.10 9.27
C GLN A 302 4.78 -2.60 9.51
N ARG A 303 6.01 -2.11 9.27
CA ARG A 303 6.37 -0.70 9.11
C ARG A 303 7.29 -0.51 7.91
N LEU A 304 7.41 0.71 7.40
CA LEU A 304 8.44 1.07 6.43
C LEU A 304 9.42 2.02 7.07
N VAL A 305 10.71 1.75 6.89
CA VAL A 305 11.79 2.69 7.22
C VAL A 305 12.46 3.19 5.96
N ARG A 306 12.94 4.43 5.99
CA ARG A 306 13.75 4.98 4.90
C ARG A 306 15.13 4.33 4.89
N ARG A 307 15.66 4.08 3.69
CA ARG A 307 17.01 3.54 3.49
C ARG A 307 18.01 4.68 3.47
N LEU A 308 19.12 4.55 4.20
CA LEU A 308 20.21 5.50 4.17
C LEU A 308 20.75 5.67 2.75
N CYS A 309 21.01 6.91 2.35
CA CYS A 309 21.60 7.18 1.05
C CYS A 309 23.01 6.58 0.98
N ALA A 310 23.21 5.64 0.05
CA ALA A 310 24.50 4.97 -0.14
C ALA A 310 25.65 5.94 -0.48
N ALA A 311 25.34 7.09 -1.09
CA ALA A 311 26.34 8.07 -1.52
C ALA A 311 26.84 8.99 -0.39
N CYS A 312 26.06 9.21 0.68
CA CYS A 312 26.41 10.20 1.71
C CYS A 312 26.28 9.71 3.15
N ARG A 313 25.87 8.46 3.38
CA ARG A 313 25.84 7.90 4.73
C ARG A 313 27.25 7.92 5.34
N ALA A 314 27.35 8.28 6.61
CA ALA A 314 28.61 8.33 7.34
C ALA A 314 28.47 7.67 8.72
N PRO A 315 29.55 7.13 9.31
CA PRO A 315 29.52 6.65 10.69
C PRO A 315 29.09 7.75 11.67
N SER A 316 28.33 7.37 12.70
CA SER A 316 27.95 8.23 13.81
C SER A 316 29.17 8.63 14.65
N ASP A 317 29.24 9.91 15.02
CA ASP A 317 30.17 10.48 15.99
C ASP A 317 29.62 10.47 17.43
N ALA A 318 28.35 10.09 17.61
CA ALA A 318 27.74 9.98 18.93
C ALA A 318 28.54 9.09 19.90
N PRO A 319 28.68 9.48 21.18
CA PRO A 319 29.38 8.68 22.17
C PRO A 319 28.77 7.27 22.35
N PRO A 320 29.57 6.22 22.60
CA PRO A 320 29.07 4.85 22.79
C PRO A 320 27.98 4.71 23.86
N ARG A 321 28.01 5.56 24.90
CA ARG A 321 26.97 5.62 25.93
C ARG A 321 25.58 5.93 25.33
N VAL A 322 25.49 6.97 24.50
CA VAL A 322 24.25 7.40 23.84
C VAL A 322 23.74 6.31 22.91
N LEU A 323 24.65 5.69 22.15
CA LEU A 323 24.31 4.60 21.23
C LEU A 323 23.77 3.37 21.98
N ARG A 324 24.34 3.06 23.14
CA ARG A 324 23.86 1.97 24.00
C ARG A 324 22.49 2.26 24.58
N GLU A 325 22.28 3.46 25.11
CA GLU A 325 20.98 3.91 25.63
C GLU A 325 19.90 3.89 24.54
N ALA A 326 20.28 4.12 23.29
CA ALA A 326 19.42 4.01 22.12
C ALA A 326 19.23 2.56 21.59
N GLY A 327 19.73 1.54 22.29
CA GLY A 327 19.49 0.13 21.97
C GLY A 327 20.52 -0.53 21.05
N CYS A 328 21.66 0.10 20.78
CA CYS A 328 22.75 -0.57 20.06
C CYS A 328 23.47 -1.60 20.94
N ASP A 329 23.83 -2.73 20.33
CA ASP A 329 24.55 -3.84 20.95
C ASP A 329 25.89 -3.36 21.58
N PRO A 330 26.06 -3.47 22.93
CA PRO A 330 27.28 -3.04 23.61
C PRO A 330 28.54 -3.72 23.09
N SER A 331 28.45 -5.00 22.69
CA SER A 331 29.58 -5.77 22.21
C SER A 331 30.07 -5.27 20.85
N ALA A 332 29.13 -4.93 19.95
CA ALA A 332 29.43 -4.33 18.66
C ALA A 332 30.06 -2.93 18.83
N LEU A 333 29.53 -2.10 19.74
CA LEU A 333 30.11 -0.79 20.01
C LEU A 333 31.54 -0.87 20.56
N ALA A 334 31.81 -1.87 21.41
CA ALA A 334 33.13 -2.15 21.96
C ALA A 334 34.12 -2.65 20.89
N SER A 335 33.64 -3.38 19.87
CA SER A 335 34.45 -3.80 18.72
C SER A 335 34.70 -2.68 17.69
N GLY A 336 34.35 -1.44 18.02
CA GLY A 336 34.56 -0.27 17.16
C GLY A 336 33.46 -0.04 16.11
N TRP A 337 32.43 -0.87 16.05
CA TRP A 337 31.31 -0.63 15.14
C TRP A 337 30.55 0.65 15.52
N ARG A 338 30.09 1.39 14.52
CA ARG A 338 29.26 2.59 14.69
C ARG A 338 28.10 2.54 13.69
N PRO A 339 26.87 2.88 14.10
CA PRO A 339 25.76 2.99 13.17
C PRO A 339 25.99 4.14 12.21
N PHE A 340 25.46 4.01 10.99
CA PHE A 340 25.51 5.09 10.02
C PHE A 340 24.38 6.11 10.25
N VAL A 341 24.66 7.37 9.91
CA VAL A 341 23.73 8.50 10.00
C VAL A 341 23.51 9.14 8.62
N ALA A 342 22.36 9.81 8.49
CA ALA A 342 21.98 10.57 7.30
C ALA A 342 22.73 11.92 7.26
N ARG A 343 23.41 12.23 6.15
CA ARG A 343 24.09 13.53 5.94
C ARG A 343 23.39 14.45 4.92
N GLY A 344 22.84 13.86 3.87
CA GLY A 344 22.26 14.61 2.75
C GLY A 344 23.28 14.89 1.64
N CYS A 345 22.86 14.72 0.39
CA CYS A 345 23.61 15.05 -0.82
C CYS A 345 22.65 15.23 -2.01
N PRO A 346 23.11 15.69 -3.18
CA PRO A 346 22.26 15.84 -4.36
C PRO A 346 21.53 14.55 -4.78
N ALA A 347 22.16 13.38 -4.63
CA ALA A 347 21.59 12.09 -5.02
C ALA A 347 20.39 11.64 -4.16
N CYS A 348 20.21 12.24 -2.98
CA CYS A 348 19.06 12.04 -2.11
C CYS A 348 18.27 13.33 -1.88
N HIS A 349 18.44 14.33 -2.74
CA HIS A 349 17.76 15.63 -2.62
C HIS A 349 17.97 16.30 -1.25
N GLY A 350 19.13 16.09 -0.64
CA GLY A 350 19.51 16.69 0.63
C GLY A 350 18.95 16.01 1.89
N ILE A 351 18.13 14.96 1.78
CA ILE A 351 17.46 14.37 2.96
C ILE A 351 18.29 13.29 3.67
N GLY A 352 19.28 12.72 2.99
CA GLY A 352 20.15 11.65 3.51
C GLY A 352 19.58 10.24 3.43
N TYR A 353 18.42 10.08 2.79
CA TYR A 353 17.75 8.79 2.56
C TYR A 353 17.31 8.66 1.11
N ARG A 354 17.18 7.42 0.61
CA ARG A 354 16.62 7.15 -0.71
C ARG A 354 15.96 5.78 -0.75
N GLY A 355 14.67 5.75 -1.05
CA GLY A 355 13.86 4.54 -1.03
C GLY A 355 13.53 4.06 0.40
N ARG A 356 12.73 2.99 0.46
CA ARG A 356 12.18 2.44 1.71
C ARG A 356 12.34 0.92 1.76
N ILE A 357 12.28 0.35 2.94
CA ILE A 357 12.26 -1.11 3.16
C ILE A 357 11.32 -1.46 4.31
N GLY A 358 10.72 -2.64 4.24
CA GLY A 358 9.84 -3.15 5.29
C GLY A 358 10.58 -3.64 6.52
N LEU A 359 10.00 -3.34 7.68
CA LEU A 359 10.25 -4.02 8.95
C LEU A 359 9.05 -4.90 9.25
N HIS A 360 9.31 -6.14 9.64
CA HIS A 360 8.28 -7.15 9.84
C HIS A 360 8.43 -7.81 11.20
N GLN A 361 7.31 -7.95 11.91
CA GLN A 361 7.14 -8.89 13.01
C GLN A 361 6.19 -9.97 12.52
N THR A 362 6.74 -11.10 12.09
CA THR A 362 5.99 -12.22 11.52
C THR A 362 5.79 -13.28 12.60
N MET A 363 4.55 -13.43 13.05
CA MET A 363 4.15 -14.25 14.19
C MET A 363 3.22 -15.38 13.73
N PRO A 364 3.76 -16.59 13.49
CA PRO A 364 2.96 -17.80 13.27
C PRO A 364 2.10 -18.11 14.50
N VAL A 365 0.91 -18.65 14.29
CA VAL A 365 0.06 -19.13 15.39
C VAL A 365 0.42 -20.58 15.70
N SER A 366 1.19 -20.76 16.77
CA SER A 366 1.50 -22.09 17.31
C SER A 366 0.33 -22.63 18.14
N PRO A 367 0.31 -23.94 18.48
CA PRO A 367 -0.66 -24.48 19.42
C PRO A 367 -0.66 -23.77 20.79
N GLY A 368 0.53 -23.40 21.30
CA GLY A 368 0.64 -22.65 22.55
C GLY A 368 0.05 -21.25 22.42
N LEU A 369 0.31 -20.55 21.31
CA LEU A 369 -0.30 -19.25 21.07
C LEU A 369 -1.82 -19.37 20.91
N ALA A 370 -2.33 -20.43 20.28
CA ALA A 370 -3.76 -20.70 20.16
C ALA A 370 -4.44 -20.88 21.53
N GLU A 371 -3.80 -21.57 22.48
CA GLU A 371 -4.29 -21.67 23.87
C GLU A 371 -4.37 -20.30 24.54
N HIS A 372 -3.35 -19.45 24.36
CA HIS A 372 -3.37 -18.08 24.86
C HIS A 372 -4.50 -17.24 24.24
N ILE A 373 -4.79 -17.43 22.95
CA ILE A 373 -5.93 -16.77 22.28
C ILE A 373 -7.24 -17.19 22.93
N VAL A 374 -7.46 -18.50 23.11
CA VAL A 374 -8.67 -19.05 23.74
C VAL A 374 -8.84 -18.51 25.16
N ALA A 375 -7.76 -18.44 25.93
CA ALA A 375 -7.72 -17.90 27.29
C ALA A 375 -7.89 -16.36 27.36
N ARG A 376 -7.95 -15.67 26.21
CA ARG A 376 -7.99 -14.20 26.11
C ARG A 376 -6.81 -13.53 26.83
N ALA A 377 -5.62 -14.08 26.64
CA ALA A 377 -4.40 -13.52 27.20
C ALA A 377 -4.20 -12.07 26.75
N SER A 378 -3.60 -11.26 27.61
CA SER A 378 -3.24 -9.87 27.32
C SER A 378 -2.21 -9.78 26.20
N VAL A 379 -2.13 -8.60 25.55
CA VAL A 379 -1.12 -8.30 24.52
C VAL A 379 0.29 -8.61 25.02
N GLY A 380 0.61 -8.28 26.27
CA GLY A 380 1.91 -8.53 26.88
C GLY A 380 2.21 -10.01 27.15
N GLU A 381 1.20 -10.83 27.43
CA GLU A 381 1.35 -12.29 27.55
C GLU A 381 1.59 -12.93 26.18
N LEU A 382 0.80 -12.54 25.18
CA LEU A 382 0.97 -12.99 23.80
C LEU A 382 2.36 -12.61 23.25
N ALA A 383 2.81 -11.37 23.51
CA ALA A 383 4.13 -10.89 23.10
C ALA A 383 5.26 -11.67 23.77
N ARG A 384 5.17 -11.94 25.08
CA ARG A 384 6.17 -12.75 25.80
C ARG A 384 6.20 -14.19 25.30
N HIS A 385 5.06 -14.80 25.03
CA HIS A 385 4.98 -16.14 24.46
C HIS A 385 5.66 -16.19 23.08
N ALA A 386 5.26 -15.29 22.18
CA ALA A 386 5.84 -15.20 20.84
C ALA A 386 7.36 -14.95 20.88
N ALA A 387 7.83 -14.09 21.78
CA ALA A 387 9.27 -13.87 21.99
C ALA A 387 9.99 -15.15 22.47
N GLY A 388 9.36 -15.93 23.35
CA GLY A 388 9.85 -17.24 23.79
C GLY A 388 9.96 -18.26 22.65
N GLU A 389 9.12 -18.13 21.62
CA GLU A 389 9.17 -18.92 20.37
C GLU A 389 10.12 -18.32 19.31
N GLY A 390 10.85 -17.25 19.64
CA GLY A 390 11.83 -16.62 18.76
C GLY A 390 11.24 -15.60 17.77
N VAL A 391 10.00 -15.17 17.96
CA VAL A 391 9.40 -14.09 17.16
C VAL A 391 9.99 -12.75 17.59
N ARG A 392 10.78 -12.15 16.69
CA ARG A 392 11.35 -10.81 16.88
C ARG A 392 10.28 -9.74 16.75
N ASN A 393 10.31 -8.74 17.63
CA ASN A 393 9.40 -7.60 17.54
C ASN A 393 9.87 -6.60 16.45
N LEU A 394 9.07 -5.57 16.19
CA LEU A 394 9.40 -4.54 15.19
C LEU A 394 10.68 -3.76 15.53
N ARG A 395 10.95 -3.51 16.82
CA ARG A 395 12.17 -2.81 17.28
C ARG A 395 13.41 -3.63 17.00
N ASP A 396 13.39 -4.93 17.28
CA ASP A 396 14.48 -5.86 16.99
C ASP A 396 14.76 -5.91 15.48
N ALA A 397 13.71 -5.98 14.66
CA ALA A 397 13.82 -5.93 13.21
C ALA A 397 14.45 -4.61 12.75
N ALA A 398 14.06 -3.48 13.34
CA ALA A 398 14.64 -2.18 13.03
C ALA A 398 16.13 -2.09 13.38
N LEU A 399 16.51 -2.53 14.58
CA LEU A 399 17.89 -2.54 15.05
C LEU A 399 18.79 -3.45 14.20
N ALA A 400 18.26 -4.58 13.70
CA ALA A 400 18.97 -5.41 12.72
C ALA A 400 19.29 -4.64 11.42
N ARG A 401 18.36 -3.79 10.95
CA ARG A 401 18.58 -2.90 9.79
C ARG A 401 19.48 -1.70 10.06
N VAL A 402 19.67 -1.33 11.33
CA VAL A 402 20.71 -0.38 11.72
C VAL A 402 22.08 -1.05 11.63
N ARG A 403 22.18 -2.31 12.09
CA ARG A 403 23.41 -3.10 12.09
C ARG A 403 23.97 -3.32 10.69
N ASP A 404 23.11 -3.62 9.72
CA ASP A 404 23.49 -3.78 8.30
C ASP A 404 23.64 -2.45 7.52
N SER A 405 23.49 -1.31 8.22
CA SER A 405 23.57 0.04 7.65
C SER A 405 22.52 0.36 6.57
N THR A 406 21.40 -0.38 6.56
CA THR A 406 20.26 -0.10 5.69
C THR A 406 19.52 1.16 6.13
N THR A 407 19.31 1.34 7.43
CA THR A 407 18.64 2.54 7.98
C THR A 407 19.44 3.16 9.13
N SER A 408 19.02 4.34 9.59
CA SER A 408 19.65 5.00 10.73
C SER A 408 18.98 4.61 12.04
N LEU A 409 19.71 4.78 13.15
CA LEU A 409 19.16 4.58 14.48
C LEU A 409 17.97 5.52 14.73
N ALA A 410 18.08 6.79 14.37
CA ALA A 410 16.98 7.75 14.51
C ALA A 410 15.70 7.30 13.79
N GLU A 411 15.83 6.75 12.57
CA GLU A 411 14.69 6.24 11.81
C GLU A 411 14.05 5.02 12.46
N ALA A 412 14.89 4.08 12.94
CA ALA A 412 14.45 2.89 13.64
C ALA A 412 13.65 3.24 14.90
N LEU A 413 14.17 4.13 15.74
CA LEU A 413 13.51 4.59 16.97
C LEU A 413 12.20 5.33 16.67
N ALA A 414 12.17 6.19 15.65
CA ALA A 414 10.99 6.99 15.33
C ALA A 414 9.83 6.19 14.74
N THR A 415 10.13 5.05 14.11
CA THR A 415 9.14 4.28 13.32
C THR A 415 8.56 3.09 14.09
N THR A 416 9.22 2.68 15.18
CA THR A 416 8.83 1.49 15.95
C THR A 416 8.43 1.87 17.37
N PRO A 417 7.42 1.20 17.96
CA PRO A 417 7.11 1.40 19.38
C PRO A 417 8.32 1.00 20.24
N ASP A 418 8.36 1.49 21.47
CA ASP A 418 9.33 1.02 22.46
C ASP A 418 9.05 -0.45 22.80
N ALA A 419 10.12 -1.20 23.03
CA ALA A 419 10.09 -2.66 23.20
C ALA A 419 9.51 -3.10 24.55
#